data_AF-A0A355EUJ9-F1
#
_entry.id   AF-A0A355EUJ9-F1
#
_cell.length_a   1.000
_cell.length_b   1.000
_cell.length_c   1.000
_cell.angle_alpha   90.00
_cell.angle_beta   90.00
_cell.angle_gamma   90.00
#
_symmetry.space_group_name_H-M   'P 1'
#
loop_
_entity.id
_entity.type
_entity.pdbx_description
1 polymer ?
#
loop_
_entity_poly.entity_id
_entity_poly.type
_entity_poly.pdbx_seq_one_letter_code
_entity_poly.pdbx_strand_id
1 'polypeptide(L)'
;QDRCLLCPQCAGAASDCCAAGGYDTHDGQVGAQANLGAHADLLTELDGALSAFYAATTELGVANDVTSFTASDFGRTYISNGDGSDHGWGSHHFVMGG
;
A
#
# COMPACT_ATOMS: atom_id res chain seq x y z
N GLN A 1 0.69 -10.19 0.04
CA GLN A 1 2.06 -10.19 0.60
C GLN A 1 2.56 -8.77 0.44
N ASP A 2 1.86 -7.85 1.11
CA ASP A 2 2.21 -6.44 1.26
C ASP A 2 1.85 -6.11 2.69
N ARG A 3 2.78 -5.54 3.44
CA ARG A 3 2.61 -5.21 4.84
C ARG A 3 2.42 -3.70 4.94
N CYS A 4 1.19 -3.26 5.20
CA CYS A 4 0.95 -1.87 5.59
C CYS A 4 1.39 -1.70 7.05
N LEU A 5 2.31 -0.79 7.31
CA LEU A 5 2.82 -0.51 8.65
C LEU A 5 2.17 0.79 9.14
N LEU A 6 1.36 0.68 10.20
CA LEU A 6 0.71 1.81 10.86
C LEU A 6 1.43 2.05 12.20
N CYS A 7 2.12 3.19 12.34
CA CYS A 7 2.83 3.52 13.57
C CYS A 7 2.15 4.72 14.28
N PRO A 8 1.32 4.45 15.31
CA PRO A 8 0.94 5.49 16.25
C PRO A 8 2.07 5.73 17.27
N GLN A 9 2.63 6.94 17.24
CA GLN A 9 3.49 7.57 18.24
C GLN A 9 4.79 6.86 18.67
N CYS A 10 5.89 7.40 18.18
CA CYS A 10 7.17 7.44 18.91
C CYS A 10 7.06 8.36 20.14
N ALA A 11 6.26 7.93 21.12
CA ALA A 11 6.28 8.33 22.52
C ALA A 11 5.57 7.26 23.40
N GLY A 12 5.69 5.97 23.05
CA GLY A 12 5.04 4.90 23.83
C GLY A 12 4.65 3.63 23.08
N ALA A 13 5.40 3.24 22.04
CA ALA A 13 5.49 1.87 21.50
C ALA A 13 4.19 1.05 21.35
N ALA A 14 3.32 1.43 20.44
CA ALA A 14 2.43 0.47 19.77
C ALA A 14 2.60 0.62 18.26
N SER A 15 3.17 -0.40 17.61
CA SER A 15 3.21 -0.51 16.15
C SER A 15 2.16 -1.51 15.72
N ASP A 16 1.18 -1.09 14.93
CA ASP A 16 0.12 -1.97 14.41
C ASP A 16 0.38 -2.28 12.92
N CYS A 17 0.23 -3.54 12.53
CA CYS A 17 0.60 -4.00 11.20
C CYS A 17 -0.62 -4.66 10.53
N CYS A 18 -1.13 -4.03 9.49
CA CYS A 18 -2.23 -4.56 8.69
C CYS A 18 -1.69 -5.13 7.37
N ALA A 19 -2.18 -6.29 6.94
CA ALA A 19 -1.75 -6.90 5.67
C ALA A 19 -2.83 -6.71 4.60
N ALA A 20 -2.39 -6.33 3.40
CA ALA A 20 -3.22 -6.32 2.19
C ALA A 20 -2.74 -7.43 1.23
N GLY A 21 -3.68 -8.02 0.50
CA GLY A 21 -3.46 -9.14 -0.42
C GLY A 21 -3.81 -8.79 -1.86
N GLY A 22 -3.49 -9.70 -2.79
CA GLY A 22 -3.90 -9.59 -4.19
C GLY A 22 -2.87 -9.01 -5.17
N TYR A 23 -1.79 -8.39 -4.69
CA TYR A 23 -0.82 -7.69 -5.55
C TYR A 23 0.19 -8.60 -6.29
N ASP A 24 0.22 -9.90 -5.98
CA ASP A 24 1.11 -10.88 -6.64
C ASP A 24 0.56 -11.36 -7.99
N THR A 25 0.36 -10.41 -8.91
CA THR A 25 -0.25 -10.61 -10.23
C THR A 25 0.78 -10.69 -11.34
N HIS A 26 1.18 -11.85 -11.85
CA HIS A 26 2.27 -11.88 -12.85
C HIS A 26 1.91 -11.19 -14.20
N ASP A 27 0.63 -11.17 -14.55
CA ASP A 27 0.04 -10.53 -15.73
C ASP A 27 -1.24 -9.73 -15.37
N GLY A 28 -1.89 -9.14 -16.38
CA GLY A 28 -3.22 -8.53 -16.23
C GLY A 28 -3.33 -7.37 -15.25
N GLN A 29 -2.22 -6.76 -14.85
CA GLN A 29 -2.16 -5.67 -13.86
C GLN A 29 -2.95 -4.44 -14.33
N VAL A 30 -2.78 -4.12 -15.62
CA VAL A 30 -3.33 -2.95 -16.30
C VAL A 30 -4.26 -3.42 -17.41
N GLY A 31 -5.46 -2.86 -17.45
CA GLY A 31 -6.45 -3.10 -18.50
C GLY A 31 -6.23 -2.21 -19.73
N ALA A 32 -7.33 -1.85 -20.39
CA ALA A 32 -7.28 -0.96 -21.56
C ALA A 32 -6.75 0.45 -21.25
N GLN A 33 -6.76 0.86 -19.98
CA GLN A 33 -6.19 2.12 -19.48
C GLN A 33 -5.43 1.85 -18.17
N ALA A 34 -4.47 2.73 -17.86
CA ALA A 34 -3.62 2.62 -16.67
C ALA A 34 -4.38 2.58 -15.34
N ASN A 35 -5.60 3.15 -15.29
CA ASN A 35 -6.46 3.18 -14.11
C ASN A 35 -7.54 2.09 -14.12
N LEU A 36 -7.41 1.08 -14.97
CA LEU A 36 -8.26 -0.11 -15.01
C LEU A 36 -7.42 -1.37 -14.84
N GLY A 37 -8.06 -2.46 -14.43
CA GLY A 37 -7.41 -3.77 -14.24
C GLY A 37 -7.13 -4.07 -12.77
N ALA A 38 -6.63 -5.28 -12.52
CA ALA A 38 -6.53 -5.82 -11.16
C ALA A 38 -5.72 -4.92 -10.21
N HIS A 39 -4.67 -4.27 -10.71
CA HIS A 39 -3.85 -3.40 -9.86
C HIS A 39 -4.57 -2.10 -9.51
N ALA A 40 -5.37 -1.54 -10.42
CA ALA A 40 -6.15 -0.33 -10.14
C ALA A 40 -7.28 -0.60 -9.13
N ASP A 41 -7.91 -1.78 -9.20
CA ASP A 41 -8.95 -2.19 -8.26
C ASP A 41 -8.38 -2.33 -6.83
N LEU A 42 -7.21 -2.97 -6.70
CA LEU A 42 -6.51 -3.11 -5.42
C LEU A 42 -6.06 -1.77 -4.84
N LEU A 43 -5.55 -0.87 -5.68
CA LEU A 43 -5.17 0.48 -5.25
C LEU A 43 -6.37 1.31 -4.82
N THR A 44 -7.55 1.09 -5.41
CA THR A 44 -8.80 1.73 -4.99
C THR A 44 -9.24 1.24 -3.61
N GLU A 45 -9.10 -0.06 -3.33
CA GLU A 45 -9.35 -0.61 -2.00
C GLU A 45 -8.38 -0.03 -0.96
N LEU A 46 -7.08 0.03 -1.30
CA LEU A 46 -6.05 0.61 -0.44
C LEU A 46 -6.32 2.09 -0.14
N ASP A 47 -6.70 2.87 -1.15
CA ASP A 47 -7.08 4.28 -1.01
C ASP A 47 -8.22 4.47 -0.01
N GLY A 48 -9.28 3.66 -0.13
CA GLY A 48 -10.42 3.69 0.79
C GLY A 48 -10.02 3.38 2.24
N ALA A 49 -9.19 2.34 2.44
CA ALA A 49 -8.70 1.97 3.76
C ALA A 49 -7.81 3.06 4.39
N LEU A 50 -6.88 3.60 3.61
CA LEU A 50 -5.96 4.67 4.01
C LEU A 50 -6.70 5.96 4.35
N SER A 51 -7.67 6.36 3.53
CA SER A 51 -8.52 7.52 3.75
C SER A 51 -9.37 7.39 5.01
N ALA A 52 -10.00 6.22 5.21
CA ALA A 52 -10.81 5.96 6.40
C ALA A 52 -9.97 5.97 7.68
N PHE A 53 -8.77 5.37 7.64
CA PHE A 53 -7.86 5.39 8.78
C PHE A 53 -7.42 6.82 9.12
N TYR A 54 -6.98 7.60 8.15
CA TYR A 54 -6.59 8.99 8.38
C TYR A 54 -7.74 9.84 8.94
N ALA A 55 -8.96 9.67 8.41
CA ALA A 55 -10.15 10.33 8.95
C ALA A 55 -10.39 9.97 10.42
N ALA A 56 -10.24 8.69 10.80
CA ALA A 56 -10.35 8.26 12.19
C ALA A 56 -9.28 8.90 13.10
N THR A 57 -8.03 9.03 12.64
CA THR A 57 -6.99 9.74 13.42
C THR A 57 -7.32 11.22 13.63
N THR A 58 -7.97 11.84 12.64
CA THR A 58 -8.43 13.23 12.72
C THR A 58 -9.58 13.37 13.71
N GLU A 59 -10.56 12.48 13.68
CA GLU A 59 -11.68 12.44 14.63
C GLU A 59 -11.22 12.25 16.08
N LEU A 60 -10.19 11.43 16.28
CA LEU A 60 -9.56 11.20 17.58
C LEU A 60 -8.62 12.33 18.02
N GLY A 61 -8.33 13.29 17.15
CA GLY A 61 -7.44 14.43 17.45
C GLY A 61 -5.95 14.09 17.52
N VAL A 62 -5.54 12.94 16.95
CA VAL A 62 -4.15 12.42 17.00
C VAL A 62 -3.48 12.34 15.63
N ALA A 63 -4.01 13.01 14.60
CA ALA A 63 -3.46 12.92 13.24
C ALA A 63 -1.98 13.36 13.14
N ASN A 64 -1.56 14.39 13.90
CA ASN A 64 -0.16 14.87 13.95
C ASN A 64 0.79 13.94 14.74
N ASP A 65 0.23 12.91 15.36
CA ASP A 65 0.93 11.96 16.20
C ASP A 65 1.09 10.60 15.50
N VAL A 66 0.50 10.44 14.30
CA VAL A 66 0.47 9.19 13.55
C VAL A 66 1.11 9.39 12.18
N THR A 67 2.09 8.55 11.87
CA THR A 67 2.64 8.43 10.52
C THR A 67 2.32 7.05 9.98
N SER A 68 1.63 7.00 8.83
CA SER A 68 1.28 5.76 8.14
C SER A 68 2.15 5.59 6.91
N PHE A 69 2.58 4.36 6.64
CA PHE A 69 3.31 4.06 5.41
C PHE A 69 3.05 2.64 4.90
N THR A 70 3.18 2.47 3.58
CA THR A 70 3.13 1.13 2.98
C THR A 70 4.52 0.51 2.93
N ALA A 71 4.59 -0.81 3.09
CA ALA A 71 5.78 -1.62 2.87
C ALA A 71 5.39 -2.86 2.05
N SER A 72 6.34 -3.37 1.27
CA SER A 72 6.13 -4.55 0.43
C SER A 72 7.37 -5.42 0.46
N ASP A 73 7.17 -6.73 0.34
CA ASP A 73 8.26 -7.71 0.30
C ASP A 73 8.95 -7.74 -1.07
N PHE A 74 8.28 -7.27 -2.14
CA PHE A 74 8.81 -7.25 -3.51
C PHE A 74 8.25 -6.09 -4.35
N GLY A 75 8.96 -5.76 -5.42
CA GLY A 75 8.47 -4.92 -6.52
C GLY A 75 8.18 -5.73 -7.77
N ARG A 76 8.05 -5.07 -8.92
CA ARG A 76 7.91 -5.74 -10.23
C ARG A 76 9.05 -5.37 -11.16
N THR A 77 9.50 -6.34 -11.94
CA THR A 77 10.52 -6.09 -12.97
C THR A 77 9.98 -5.18 -14.07
N TYR A 78 10.80 -4.24 -14.53
CA TYR A 78 10.47 -3.44 -15.73
C TYR A 78 10.59 -4.26 -17.02
N ILE A 79 11.51 -5.22 -17.05
CA ILE A 79 11.70 -6.11 -18.19
C ILE A 79 10.69 -7.25 -18.09
N SER A 80 10.03 -7.53 -19.20
CA SER A 80 9.07 -8.64 -19.28
C SER A 80 9.79 -9.99 -19.25
N ASN A 81 9.16 -10.97 -18.61
CA ASN A 81 9.58 -12.37 -18.60
C ASN A 81 9.01 -13.20 -19.77
N GLY A 82 8.28 -12.57 -20.70
CA GLY A 82 7.63 -13.23 -21.85
C GLY A 82 6.14 -13.52 -21.66
N ASP A 83 5.62 -13.42 -20.44
CA ASP A 83 4.19 -13.61 -20.09
C ASP A 83 3.73 -12.63 -18.99
N GLY A 84 4.38 -11.46 -18.91
CA GLY A 84 4.14 -10.48 -17.86
C GLY A 84 5.44 -9.99 -17.21
N SER A 85 5.49 -10.05 -15.87
CA SER A 85 6.61 -9.56 -15.03
C SER A 85 6.93 -10.50 -13.88
N ASP A 86 8.18 -10.45 -13.41
CA ASP A 86 8.64 -11.19 -12.24
C ASP A 86 8.71 -10.28 -11.00
N HIS A 87 9.01 -10.90 -9.86
CA HIS A 87 9.33 -10.18 -8.62
C HIS A 87 10.63 -9.41 -8.80
N GLY A 88 10.58 -8.11 -8.48
CA GLY A 88 11.70 -7.20 -8.50
C GLY A 88 12.08 -6.72 -7.11
N TRP A 89 13.10 -5.87 -7.08
CA TRP A 89 13.56 -5.19 -5.87
C TRP A 89 13.15 -3.71 -5.91
N GLY A 90 12.66 -3.21 -4.79
CA GLY A 90 12.19 -1.82 -4.66
C GLY A 90 10.76 -1.62 -5.15
N SER A 91 10.02 -0.77 -4.45
CA SER A 91 8.61 -0.50 -4.71
C SER A 91 8.29 0.99 -4.50
N HIS A 92 7.13 1.41 -4.97
CA HIS A 92 6.59 2.74 -4.66
C HIS A 92 5.75 2.65 -3.38
N HIS A 93 6.10 3.47 -2.40
CA HIS A 93 5.43 3.48 -1.10
C HIS A 93 4.76 4.81 -0.85
N PHE A 94 3.63 4.76 -0.14
CA PHE A 94 2.92 5.94 0.32
C PHE A 94 3.32 6.24 1.76
N VAL A 95 3.37 7.52 2.10
CA VAL A 95 3.54 8.02 3.47
C VAL A 95 2.51 9.11 3.70
N MET A 96 1.83 9.09 4.84
CA MET A 96 0.77 10.04 5.20
C MET A 96 0.77 10.37 6.69
N GLY A 97 0.21 11.52 7.04
CA GLY A 97 0.18 12.04 8.41
C GLY A 97 1.53 12.64 8.85
N GLY A 98 1.67 12.83 10.17
CA GLY A 98 2.80 13.55 10.78
C GLY A 98 2.55 15.05 10.95
#